data_AF-A0A7Y2YV06-F1
#
_entry.id   AF-A0A7Y2YV06-F1
#
_cell.length_a   1.000
_cell.length_b   1.000
_cell.length_c   1.000
_cell.angle_alpha   90.00
_cell.angle_beta   90.00
_cell.angle_gamma   90.00
#
_symmetry.space_group_name_H-M   'P 1'
#
loop_
_entity.id
_entity.type
_entity.pdbx_description
1 polymer ?
#
loop_
_entity_poly.entity_id
_entity_poly.type
_entity_poly.pdbx_seq_one_letter_code
_entity_poly.pdbx_strand_id
1 'polypeptide(L)'
;MTTQTAGTLQVTRIVAAKPETVFDAWTQPEHIRRWSAPEGMDIPISEVDLTVGGRFHLQMRNAEGGAHNARGIYHEIDRPTRLVHSWEWDEHPDHGQ
;
A
#
# COMPACT_ATOMS: atom_id res chain seq x y z
N MET A 1 -7.08 24.12 -8.97
CA MET A 1 -5.66 24.28 -9.34
C MET A 1 -4.87 23.51 -8.31
N THR A 2 -4.22 22.41 -8.70
CA THR A 2 -3.42 21.58 -7.78
C THR A 2 -1.99 22.11 -7.79
N THR A 3 -1.58 22.69 -6.66
CA THR A 3 -0.19 23.13 -6.44
C THR A 3 0.67 21.90 -6.21
N GLN A 4 1.57 21.59 -7.14
CA GLN A 4 2.54 20.50 -6.98
C GLN A 4 3.82 21.06 -6.34
N THR A 5 4.03 20.73 -5.07
CA THR A 5 5.31 20.97 -4.38
C THR A 5 6.33 19.91 -4.85
N ALA A 6 7.59 20.31 -5.06
CA ALA A 6 8.64 19.35 -5.44
C ALA A 6 8.70 18.19 -4.41
N GLY A 7 8.63 16.95 -4.90
CA GLY A 7 8.54 15.73 -4.06
C GLY A 7 7.12 15.17 -3.87
N THR A 8 6.07 15.84 -4.34
CA THR A 8 4.68 15.34 -4.24
C THR A 8 4.18 14.77 -5.56
N LEU A 9 3.73 13.52 -5.55
CA LEU A 9 3.00 12.90 -6.66
C LEU A 9 1.50 12.89 -6.36
N GLN A 10 0.69 13.36 -7.31
CA GLN A 10 -0.77 13.26 -7.24
C GLN A 10 -1.30 12.46 -8.43
N VAL A 11 -2.13 11.46 -8.15
CA VAL A 11 -2.79 10.61 -9.15
C VAL A 11 -4.29 10.67 -8.93
N THR A 12 -5.05 10.91 -10.01
CA THR A 12 -6.52 10.86 -10.01
C THR A 12 -6.97 9.86 -11.05
N ARG A 13 -7.85 8.94 -10.65
CA ARG A 13 -8.43 7.93 -11.54
C ARG A 13 -9.91 7.73 -11.24
N ILE A 14 -10.72 7.58 -12.28
CA ILE A 14 -12.13 7.19 -12.16
C ILE A 14 -12.20 5.66 -12.14
N VAL A 15 -12.87 5.10 -11.15
CA VAL A 15 -13.07 3.65 -10.99
C VAL A 15 -14.57 3.37 -10.97
N ALA A 16 -15.04 2.45 -11.81
CA ALA A 16 -16.44 2.06 -11.90
C ALA A 16 -16.82 1.07 -10.78
N ALA A 17 -16.73 1.51 -9.53
CA ALA A 17 -17.07 0.74 -8.33
C ALA A 17 -17.64 1.66 -7.24
N LYS A 18 -18.26 1.08 -6.22
CA LYS A 18 -18.69 1.83 -5.04
C LYS A 18 -17.48 2.31 -4.23
N PRO A 19 -17.52 3.50 -3.59
CA PRO A 19 -16.42 4.00 -2.77
C PRO A 19 -15.97 3.01 -1.70
N GLU A 20 -16.90 2.28 -1.08
CA GLU A 20 -16.62 1.26 -0.07
C GLU A 20 -15.78 0.12 -0.64
N THR A 21 -16.06 -0.32 -1.87
CA THR A 21 -15.29 -1.37 -2.55
C THR A 21 -13.87 -0.90 -2.84
N VAL A 22 -13.70 0.37 -3.23
CA VAL A 22 -12.36 0.94 -3.45
C VAL A 22 -11.61 1.04 -2.12
N PHE A 23 -12.27 1.51 -1.06
CA PHE A 23 -11.68 1.60 0.27
C PHE A 23 -11.26 0.22 0.81
N ASP A 24 -12.12 -0.79 0.66
CA ASP A 24 -11.82 -2.17 1.05
C ASP A 24 -10.63 -2.74 0.28
N ALA A 25 -10.45 -2.34 -0.99
CA ALA A 25 -9.29 -2.76 -1.77
C ALA A 25 -7.97 -2.37 -1.08
N TRP A 26 -7.88 -1.16 -0.51
CA TRP A 26 -6.68 -0.66 0.16
C TRP A 26 -6.51 -1.14 1.61
N THR A 27 -7.53 -1.75 2.21
CA THR A 27 -7.55 -1.98 3.66
C THR A 27 -7.78 -3.44 4.06
N GLN A 28 -8.32 -4.28 3.17
CA GLN A 28 -8.51 -5.70 3.46
C GLN A 28 -7.34 -6.53 2.93
N PRO A 29 -6.67 -7.36 3.77
CA PRO A 29 -5.54 -8.18 3.37
C PRO A 29 -5.77 -9.00 2.10
N GLU A 30 -6.93 -9.63 1.97
CA GLU A 30 -7.30 -10.49 0.84
C GLU A 30 -7.48 -9.71 -0.47
N HIS A 31 -7.83 -8.43 -0.39
CA HIS A 31 -7.96 -7.58 -1.56
C HIS A 31 -6.60 -7.02 -1.96
N ILE A 32 -5.83 -6.48 -1.01
CA ILE A 32 -4.47 -5.95 -1.23
C ILE A 32 -3.63 -6.94 -2.04
N ARG A 33 -3.65 -8.24 -1.64
CA ARG A 33 -2.91 -9.31 -2.34
C ARG A 33 -3.22 -9.45 -3.83
N ARG A 34 -4.41 -9.03 -4.27
CA ARG A 34 -4.89 -9.22 -5.63
C ARG A 34 -4.63 -8.04 -6.55
N TRP A 35 -4.50 -6.83 -6.02
CA TRP A 35 -4.48 -5.63 -6.86
C TRP A 35 -3.28 -4.71 -6.62
N SER A 36 -2.66 -4.73 -5.43
CA SER A 36 -1.59 -3.77 -5.09
C SER A 36 -0.19 -4.24 -5.47
N ALA A 37 -0.05 -5.48 -5.97
CA ALA A 37 1.21 -5.98 -6.49
C ALA A 37 1.47 -5.38 -7.89
N PRO A 38 2.67 -4.86 -8.16
CA PRO A 38 3.06 -4.53 -9.53
C PRO A 38 3.01 -5.76 -10.44
N GLU A 39 2.89 -5.53 -11.75
CA GLU A 39 2.83 -6.61 -12.74
C GLU A 39 4.05 -7.55 -12.63
N GLY A 40 3.81 -8.86 -12.61
CA GLY A 40 4.85 -9.88 -12.45
C GLY A 40 5.27 -10.18 -11.01
N MET A 41 4.64 -9.55 -10.01
CA MET A 41 4.87 -9.83 -8.59
C MET A 41 3.61 -10.34 -7.88
N ASP A 42 3.79 -11.07 -6.80
CA ASP A 42 2.74 -11.49 -5.87
C ASP A 42 2.97 -10.94 -4.46
N ILE A 43 1.93 -10.89 -3.63
CA ILE A 43 2.03 -10.47 -2.23
C ILE A 43 1.73 -11.68 -1.34
N PRO A 44 2.74 -12.48 -0.98
CA PRO A 44 2.53 -13.66 -0.13
C PRO A 44 2.13 -13.29 1.31
N ILE A 45 2.60 -12.14 1.81
CA ILE A 45 2.28 -11.64 3.15
C ILE A 45 1.55 -10.31 3.00
N SER A 46 0.34 -10.24 3.54
CA SER A 46 -0.32 -8.98 3.84
C SER A 46 -0.92 -9.07 5.24
N GLU A 47 -0.36 -8.27 6.13
CA GLU A 47 -0.80 -8.10 7.52
C GLU A 47 -1.31 -6.67 7.65
N VAL A 48 -2.51 -6.51 8.19
CA VAL A 48 -3.15 -5.21 8.33
C VAL A 48 -3.83 -5.14 9.70
N ASP A 49 -3.41 -4.17 10.51
CA ASP A 49 -4.14 -3.71 11.69
C ASP A 49 -4.82 -2.37 11.32
N LEU A 50 -6.08 -2.47 10.88
CA LEU A 50 -6.84 -1.33 10.37
C LEU A 50 -7.43 -0.48 11.51
N THR A 51 -6.55 0.17 12.25
CA THR A 51 -6.88 1.12 13.31
C THR A 51 -6.00 2.36 13.17
N VAL A 52 -6.44 3.52 13.68
CA VAL A 52 -5.57 4.71 13.69
C VAL A 52 -4.39 4.46 14.63
N GLY A 53 -3.17 4.55 14.11
CA GLY A 53 -1.93 4.13 14.76
C GLY A 53 -1.56 2.65 14.52
N GLY A 54 -2.47 1.87 13.93
CA GLY A 54 -2.24 0.50 13.51
C GLY A 54 -1.26 0.40 12.34
N ARG A 55 -0.65 -0.77 12.18
CA ARG A 55 0.42 -1.02 11.20
C ARG A 55 -0.04 -1.96 10.11
N PHE A 56 0.54 -1.79 8.93
CA PHE A 56 0.49 -2.80 7.87
C PHE A 56 1.89 -3.27 7.48
N HIS A 57 1.98 -4.51 7.02
CA HIS A 57 3.18 -5.13 6.49
C HIS A 57 2.83 -5.96 5.26
N LEU A 58 3.46 -5.61 4.13
CA LEU A 58 3.28 -6.27 2.85
C LEU A 58 4.63 -6.81 2.38
N GLN A 59 4.72 -8.10 2.12
CA GLN A 59 5.85 -8.66 1.39
C GLN A 59 5.45 -8.77 -0.07
N MET A 60 6.22 -8.16 -0.97
CA MET A 60 6.11 -8.33 -2.41
C MET A 60 7.19 -9.28 -2.88
N ARG A 61 6.84 -10.25 -3.72
CA ARG A 61 7.77 -11.26 -4.23
C ARG A 61 7.71 -11.30 -5.75
N ASN A 62 8.87 -11.33 -6.39
CA ASN A 62 9.01 -11.51 -7.83
C ASN A 62 9.04 -13.00 -8.22
N ALA A 63 8.89 -13.28 -9.52
CA ALA A 63 8.90 -14.65 -10.04
C ALA A 63 10.20 -15.42 -9.80
N GLU A 64 11.32 -14.71 -9.58
CA GLU A 64 12.64 -15.28 -9.30
C GLU A 64 12.88 -15.55 -7.80
N GLY A 65 11.91 -15.23 -6.94
CA GLY A 65 11.97 -15.45 -5.49
C GLY A 65 12.57 -14.29 -4.68
N GLY A 66 12.99 -13.21 -5.34
CA GLY A 66 13.37 -11.96 -4.67
C GLY A 66 12.17 -11.32 -3.98
N ALA A 67 12.37 -10.84 -2.75
CA ALA A 67 11.31 -10.28 -1.92
C ALA A 67 11.67 -8.89 -1.38
N HIS A 68 10.67 -8.02 -1.35
CA HIS A 68 10.75 -6.67 -0.79
C HIS A 68 9.63 -6.48 0.23
N ASN A 69 9.95 -5.94 1.40
CA ASN A 69 8.95 -5.68 2.43
C ASN A 69 8.60 -4.19 2.43
N ALA A 70 7.32 -3.88 2.42
CA ALA A 70 6.78 -2.55 2.65
C ALA A 70 6.02 -2.53 3.97
N ARG A 71 6.17 -1.45 4.73
CA ARG A 71 5.47 -1.23 5.99
C ARG A 71 4.96 0.20 6.08
N GLY A 72 4.00 0.41 6.97
CA GLY A 72 3.51 1.75 7.26
C GLY A 72 2.52 1.78 8.42
N ILE A 73 2.11 3.00 8.77
CA ILE A 73 1.18 3.29 9.86
C ILE A 73 -0.03 4.02 9.30
N TYR A 74 -1.24 3.63 9.71
CA TYR A 74 -2.46 4.38 9.40
C TYR A 74 -2.57 5.61 10.30
N HIS A 75 -2.57 6.79 9.70
CA HIS A 75 -2.69 8.07 10.41
C HIS A 75 -4.14 8.56 10.47
N GLU A 76 -4.96 8.26 9.47
CA GLU A 76 -6.36 8.67 9.39
C GLU A 76 -7.17 7.60 8.65
N ILE A 77 -8.34 7.28 9.20
CA ILE A 77 -9.28 6.30 8.63
C ILE A 77 -10.68 6.90 8.74
N ASP A 78 -11.22 7.38 7.62
CA ASP A 78 -12.59 7.87 7.49
C ASP A 78 -13.24 7.14 6.32
N ARG A 79 -13.88 6.01 6.61
CA ARG A 79 -14.44 5.13 5.59
C ARG A 79 -15.75 5.71 5.03
N PRO A 80 -15.97 5.72 3.70
CA PRO A 80 -15.08 5.23 2.63
C PRO A 80 -14.30 6.36 1.91
N THR A 81 -14.25 7.55 2.51
CA THR A 81 -13.90 8.81 1.86
C THR A 81 -12.42 9.17 1.94
N ARG A 82 -11.71 8.69 2.96
CA ARG A 82 -10.32 9.10 3.20
C ARG A 82 -9.52 8.06 3.99
N LEU A 83 -8.32 7.78 3.49
CA LEU A 83 -7.33 6.92 4.11
C LEU A 83 -5.98 7.64 4.01
N VAL A 84 -5.28 7.81 5.13
CA VAL A 84 -3.95 8.41 5.17
C VAL A 84 -3.02 7.44 5.89
N HIS A 85 -1.91 7.08 5.26
CA HIS A 85 -0.92 6.19 5.84
C HIS A 85 0.50 6.55 5.39
N SER A 86 1.50 6.17 6.19
CA SER A 86 2.89 6.17 5.74
C SER A 86 3.18 4.99 4.80
N TRP A 87 4.27 5.07 4.05
CA TRP A 87 4.78 3.96 3.25
C TRP A 87 6.30 3.99 3.27
N GLU A 88 6.89 2.90 3.75
CA GLU A 88 8.33 2.76 3.91
C GLU A 88 8.73 1.38 3.40
N TRP A 89 9.79 1.33 2.60
CA TRP A 89 10.44 0.07 2.27
C TRP A 89 11.33 -0.33 3.43
N ASP A 90 11.30 -1.60 3.83
CA ASP A 90 12.34 -2.14 4.69
C ASP A 90 13.64 -2.06 3.91
N GLU A 91 14.66 -1.41 4.48
CA GLU A 91 15.97 -1.31 3.85
C GLU A 91 16.46 -2.73 3.56
N HIS A 92 16.74 -3.02 2.28
CA HIS A 92 17.63 -4.15 1.98
C HIS A 92 18.89 -3.90 2.82
N PRO A 93 19.36 -4.85 3.65
CA PRO A 93 20.66 -4.69 4.27
C PRO A 93 21.62 -4.40 3.13
N ASP A 94 22.26 -3.23 3.22
CA ASP A 94 23.38 -2.83 2.41
C ASP A 94 24.20 -4.07 2.10
N HIS A 95 24.28 -4.45 0.82
CA HIS A 95 25.35 -5.35 0.40
C HIS A 95 26.63 -4.55 0.61
N GLY A 96 27.11 -4.57 1.85
CA GLY A 96 28.39 -4.00 2.19
C GLY A 96 29.43 -4.65 1.29
N GLN A 97 30.14 -3.78 0.58
CA GLN A 97 31.52 -3.85 0.05
C GLN A 97 31.59 -3.41 -1.42
#